data_AF-A0A956SNS3-F1
#
_entry.id   AF-A0A956SNS3-F1
#
_cell.length_a   1.000
_cell.length_b   1.000
_cell.length_c   1.000
_cell.angle_alpha   90.00
_cell.angle_beta   90.00
_cell.angle_gamma   90.00
#
_symmetry.space_group_name_H-M   'P 1'
#
loop_
_entity.id
_entity.type
_entity.pdbx_description
1 polymer ?
#
loop_
_entity_poly.entity_id
_entity_poly.type
_entity_poly.pdbx_seq_one_letter_code
_entity_poly.pdbx_strand_id
1 'polypeptide(L)'
;MNQGNIKDLTEDEMKDLQACSDLIFVETDINGFFEVKVKTPTEMFPTDVFYTQEAIGDFLMSKFKLSIMIESNNGKFIYQPNRLGNKIIID
;
A
#
# COMPACT_ATOMS: atom_id res chain seq x y z
N MET A 1 -10.13 -4.70 2.95
CA MET A 1 -8.67 -4.90 3.07
C MET A 1 -8.44 -6.38 2.94
N ASN A 2 -7.51 -6.76 2.07
CA ASN A 2 -7.07 -8.14 1.90
C ASN A 2 -5.66 -8.25 2.48
N GLN A 3 -5.38 -9.34 3.18
CA GLN A 3 -4.07 -9.63 3.77
C GLN A 3 -3.65 -11.03 3.35
N GLY A 4 -2.36 -11.24 3.07
CA GLY A 4 -1.83 -12.55 2.66
C GLY A 4 -0.31 -12.65 2.84
N ASN A 5 0.27 -13.76 2.37
CA ASN A 5 1.72 -13.89 2.26
C ASN A 5 2.17 -13.56 0.83
N ILE A 6 3.25 -12.79 0.72
CA ILE A 6 3.91 -12.46 -0.55
C ILE A 6 4.48 -13.72 -1.19
N LYS A 7 4.99 -14.67 -0.39
CA LYS A 7 5.57 -15.94 -0.87
C LYS A 7 4.56 -16.85 -1.58
N ASP A 8 3.28 -16.63 -1.35
CA ASP A 8 2.21 -17.40 -2.00
C ASP A 8 1.82 -16.80 -3.36
N LEU A 9 2.28 -15.57 -3.67
CA LEU A 9 2.08 -14.92 -4.96
C LEU A 9 3.19 -15.32 -5.92
N THR A 10 2.83 -15.54 -7.18
CA THR A 10 3.79 -15.57 -8.27
C THR A 10 4.41 -14.18 -8.49
N GLU A 11 5.59 -14.13 -9.13
CA GLU A 11 6.23 -12.85 -9.46
C GLU A 11 5.32 -11.94 -10.29
N ASP A 12 4.53 -12.51 -11.19
CA ASP A 12 3.61 -11.76 -12.05
C ASP A 12 2.42 -11.20 -11.25
N GLU A 13 1.83 -11.99 -10.35
CA GLU A 13 0.76 -11.50 -9.46
C GLU A 13 1.25 -10.38 -8.52
N MET A 14 2.49 -10.48 -8.04
CA MET A 14 3.09 -9.43 -7.22
C MET A 14 3.28 -8.15 -8.03
N LYS A 15 3.81 -8.25 -9.26
CA LYS A 15 3.94 -7.10 -10.17
C LYS A 15 2.59 -6.47 -10.48
N ASP A 16 1.56 -7.28 -10.71
CA ASP A 16 0.21 -6.79 -10.99
C ASP A 16 -0.39 -6.05 -9.78
N LEU A 17 -0.21 -6.56 -8.55
CA LEU A 17 -0.65 -5.89 -7.33
C LEU A 17 0.09 -4.57 -7.09
N GLN A 18 1.40 -4.54 -7.28
CA GLN A 18 2.20 -3.32 -7.21
C GLN A 18 1.77 -2.33 -8.30
N ALA A 19 1.54 -2.79 -9.53
CA ALA A 19 1.09 -1.96 -10.64
C ALA A 19 -0.33 -1.41 -10.44
N CYS A 20 -1.20 -2.10 -9.69
CA CYS A 20 -2.54 -1.61 -9.34
C CYS A 20 -2.56 -0.64 -8.16
N SER A 21 -1.46 -0.54 -7.40
CA SER A 21 -1.36 0.28 -6.20
C SER A 21 -0.98 1.72 -6.54
N ASP A 22 -1.56 2.68 -5.81
CA ASP A 22 -1.19 4.10 -5.91
C ASP A 22 -0.03 4.42 -4.96
N LEU A 23 -0.06 3.80 -3.78
CA LEU A 23 0.98 3.86 -2.76
C LEU A 23 1.39 2.44 -2.35
N ILE A 24 2.69 2.21 -2.24
CA ILE A 24 3.25 0.96 -1.72
C ILE A 24 4.17 1.30 -0.56
N PHE A 25 3.85 0.85 0.64
CA PHE A 25 4.74 0.93 1.79
C PHE A 25 5.56 -0.35 1.87
N VAL A 26 6.88 -0.25 1.91
CA VAL A 26 7.79 -1.39 2.04
C VAL A 26 8.54 -1.26 3.35
N GLU A 27 8.44 -2.27 4.22
CA GLU A 27 9.15 -2.29 5.48
C GLU A 27 10.67 -2.25 5.24
N THR A 28 11.36 -1.35 5.92
CA THR A 28 12.82 -1.21 5.87
C THR A 28 13.50 -2.33 6.64
N ASP A 29 14.82 -2.46 6.54
CA ASP A 29 15.60 -3.38 7.37
C ASP A 29 15.40 -3.15 8.89
N ILE A 30 15.00 -1.94 9.29
CA ILE A 30 14.57 -1.62 10.64
C ILE A 30 13.07 -1.94 10.79
N ASN A 31 12.75 -2.94 11.60
CA ASN A 31 11.37 -3.36 11.86
C ASN A 31 10.47 -2.20 12.32
N GLY A 32 9.26 -2.13 11.76
CA GLY A 32 8.25 -1.12 12.09
C GLY A 32 8.42 0.23 11.39
N PHE A 33 9.47 0.40 10.58
CA PHE A 33 9.67 1.55 9.69
C PHE A 33 9.48 1.14 8.24
N PHE A 34 8.91 2.03 7.45
CA PHE A 34 8.52 1.77 6.07
C PHE A 34 8.92 2.92 5.16
N GLU A 35 9.38 2.60 3.96
CA GLU A 35 9.53 3.54 2.87
C GLU A 35 8.29 3.52 1.98
N VAL A 36 7.89 4.67 1.45
CA VAL A 36 6.78 4.75 0.51
C VAL A 36 7.31 4.84 -0.93
N LYS A 37 6.76 4.00 -1.80
CA LYS A 37 6.89 4.11 -3.24
C LYS A 37 5.58 4.64 -3.79
N VAL A 38 5.65 5.77 -4.48
CA VAL A 38 4.52 6.42 -5.13
C VAL A 38 4.76 6.45 -6.63
N LYS A 39 3.70 6.26 -7.43
CA LYS A 39 3.83 6.35 -8.90
C LYS A 39 4.22 7.76 -9.37
N THR A 40 3.71 8.78 -8.68
CA THR A 40 4.03 10.18 -8.93
C THR A 40 4.34 10.85 -7.59
N PRO A 41 5.54 11.41 -7.39
CA PRO A 41 5.90 12.14 -6.18
C PRO A 41 4.88 13.24 -5.88
N THR A 42 4.44 13.32 -4.63
CA THR A 42 3.55 14.39 -4.17
C THR A 42 4.08 14.93 -2.84
N GLU A 43 3.86 16.20 -2.55
CA GLU A 43 4.19 16.78 -1.24
C GLU A 43 3.46 16.07 -0.08
N MET A 44 2.35 15.39 -0.37
CA MET A 44 1.55 14.65 0.60
C MET A 44 2.16 13.29 0.99
N PHE A 45 3.01 12.73 0.12
CA PHE A 45 3.63 11.41 0.29
C PHE A 45 5.10 11.46 -0.18
N PRO A 46 5.98 12.13 0.60
CA PRO A 46 7.41 12.16 0.29
C PRO A 46 8.02 10.75 0.30
N THR A 47 8.79 10.41 -0.74
CA THR A 47 9.43 9.09 -0.90
C THR A 47 10.72 8.93 -0.10
N ASP A 48 11.31 10.05 0.35
CA ASP A 48 12.62 10.07 1.01
C ASP A 48 12.50 10.14 2.54
N VAL A 49 11.36 9.69 3.08
CA VAL A 49 11.12 9.65 4.53
C VAL A 49 10.64 8.27 4.97
N PHE A 50 10.94 7.95 6.23
CA PHE A 50 10.49 6.73 6.88
C PHE A 50 9.18 6.96 7.63
N TYR A 51 8.22 6.06 7.39
CA TYR A 51 6.92 6.05 8.03
C TYR A 51 6.88 4.98 9.12
N THR A 52 6.27 5.31 10.25
CA THR A 52 5.96 4.31 11.28
C THR A 52 4.69 3.56 10.92
N GLN A 53 4.49 2.39 11.54
CA GLN A 53 3.23 1.65 11.42
C GLN A 53 2.00 2.48 11.82
N GLU A 54 2.14 3.36 12.81
CA GLU A 54 1.08 4.28 13.25
C GLU A 54 0.70 5.27 12.13
N ALA A 55 1.70 5.91 11.50
CA ALA A 55 1.48 6.83 10.39
C ALA A 55 0.80 6.14 9.19
N ILE A 56 1.18 4.89 8.89
CA ILE A 56 0.52 4.10 7.85
C ILE A 56 -0.94 3.82 8.24
N GLY A 57 -1.21 3.50 9.50
CA GLY A 57 -2.56 3.33 10.02
C GLY A 57 -3.45 4.55 9.75
N ASP A 58 -2.92 5.75 10.00
CA ASP A 58 -3.62 7.01 9.71
C ASP A 58 -3.90 7.18 8.22
N PHE A 59 -2.96 6.82 7.34
CA PHE A 59 -3.19 6.85 5.90
C PHE A 59 -4.27 5.87 5.43
N LEU A 60 -4.29 4.65 5.99
CA LEU A 60 -5.32 3.65 5.68
C LEU A 60 -6.73 4.12 6.09
N MET A 61 -6.81 4.94 7.14
CA MET A 61 -8.05 5.51 7.69
C MET A 61 -8.39 6.88 7.11
N SER A 62 -7.48 7.47 6.34
CA SER A 62 -7.66 8.77 5.71
C SER A 62 -8.79 8.77 4.67
N LYS A 63 -9.23 9.98 4.29
CA LYS A 63 -10.23 10.16 3.22
C LYS A 63 -9.62 10.06 1.81
N PHE A 64 -8.32 9.72 1.68
CA PHE A 64 -7.66 9.65 0.39
C PHE A 64 -8.18 8.46 -0.41
N LYS A 65 -8.42 8.70 -1.70
CA LYS A 65 -8.95 7.74 -2.67
C LYS A 65 -7.81 6.93 -3.30
N LEU A 66 -7.08 6.19 -2.48
CA LEU A 66 -5.86 5.49 -2.91
C LEU A 66 -6.02 3.97 -2.70
N SER A 67 -5.56 3.21 -3.68
CA SER A 67 -5.22 1.80 -3.51
C SER A 67 -3.85 1.72 -2.82
N ILE A 68 -3.79 1.15 -1.63
CA ILE A 68 -2.59 1.11 -0.79
C ILE A 68 -2.15 -0.34 -0.63
N MET A 69 -0.88 -0.60 -0.89
CA MET A 69 -0.22 -1.86 -0.57
C MET A 69 0.81 -1.64 0.53
N ILE A 70 0.97 -2.62 1.42
CA ILE A 70 1.98 -2.65 2.47
C ILE A 70 2.69 -3.99 2.35
N GLU A 71 4.01 -3.99 2.27
CA GLU A 71 4.89 -5.15 2.21
C GLU A 71 5.75 -5.19 3.47
N SER A 72 5.70 -6.29 4.21
CA SER A 72 6.48 -6.50 5.43
C SER A 72 7.65 -7.45 5.18
N ASN A 73 8.73 -7.30 5.94
CA ASN A 73 9.95 -8.13 5.82
C ASN A 73 9.71 -9.61 6.13
N ASN A 74 8.67 -9.90 6.91
CA ASN A 74 8.25 -11.28 7.19
C ASN A 74 7.56 -11.96 6.00
N GLY A 75 7.53 -11.32 4.83
CA GLY A 75 6.92 -11.85 3.62
C GLY A 75 5.39 -11.78 3.65
N LYS A 76 4.81 -10.87 4.43
CA LYS A 76 3.37 -10.60 4.45
C LYS A 76 3.05 -9.31 3.71
N PHE A 77 1.84 -9.23 3.19
CA PHE A 77 1.33 -7.99 2.62
C PHE A 77 -0.08 -7.67 3.10
N ILE A 78 -0.43 -6.39 3.03
CA ILE A 78 -1.78 -5.88 3.16
C ILE A 78 -2.09 -5.08 1.91
N TYR A 79 -3.21 -5.39 1.26
CA TYR A 79 -3.74 -4.62 0.16
C TYR A 79 -5.09 -3.99 0.54
N GLN A 80 -5.16 -2.68 0.48
CA GLN A 80 -6.37 -1.90 0.63
C GLN A 80 -6.77 -1.36 -0.74
N PRO A 81 -7.81 -1.91 -1.38
CA PRO A 81 -8.40 -1.25 -2.54
C PRO A 81 -9.00 0.09 -2.11
N ASN A 82 -9.06 1.04 -3.06
CA ASN A 82 -9.72 2.32 -2.86
C ASN A 82 -11.12 2.15 -2.25
N ARG A 83 -11.31 2.68 -1.04
CA ARG A 83 -12.52 2.46 -0.21
C ARG A 83 -13.71 3.34 -0.58
N LEU A 84 -13.53 4.34 -1.45
CA LEU A 84 -14.66 5.07 -2.02
C LEU A 84 -15.09 4.37 -3.31
N GLY A 85 -15.79 3.25 -3.13
CA GLY A 85 -16.60 2.67 -4.17
C GLY A 85 -17.59 3.71 -4.65
N ASN A 86 -17.40 4.22 -5.87
CA ASN A 86 -18.56 4.66 -6.62
C ASN A 86 -19.49 3.45 -6.65
N LYS A 87 -20.70 3.58 -6.10
CA LYS A 87 -21.82 2.76 -6.56
C LYS A 87 -21.86 2.98 -8.06
N ILE A 88 -21.41 2.01 -8.84
CA ILE A 88 -21.75 1.98 -10.26
C ILE A 88 -23.25 1.69 -10.26
N ILE A 89 -24.07 2.74 -10.34
CA ILE A 89 -25.46 2.61 -10.74
C ILE A 89 -25.38 2.37 -12.25
N ILE A 90 -25.67 1.14 -12.67
CA ILE A 90 -25.90 0.80 -14.06
C ILE A 90 -27.41 0.99 -14.25
N ASP A 91 -27.81 2.02 -15.00
CA ASP A 91 -29.17 2.13 -15.56
C ASP A 91 -29.32 1.14 -16.73
#